data_AF-A0A2D6MFF1-F1
#
_entry.id   AF-A0A2D6MFF1-F1
#
_cell.length_a   1.000
_cell.length_b   1.000
_cell.length_c   1.000
_cell.angle_alpha   90.00
_cell.angle_beta   90.00
_cell.angle_gamma   90.00
#
_symmetry.space_group_name_H-M   'P 1'
#
loop_
_entity.id
_entity.type
_entity.pdbx_description
1 polymer ?
#
loop_
_entity_poly.entity_id
_entity_poly.type
_entity_poly.pdbx_seq_one_letter_code
_entity_poly.pdbx_strand_id
1 'polypeptide(L)' 'MDIEDKQKATSFRTSEELWMQFKMVCTAESVNVSDKINELVSSYVKRNIHKAEIITRNAESFVA' A
#
# COMPACT_ATOMS: atom_id res chain seq x y z
N MET A 1 -8.57 -19.66 -8.04
CA MET A 1 -8.23 -18.60 -9.01
C MET A 1 -6.75 -18.36 -8.83
N ASP A 2 -5.94 -19.15 -9.52
CA ASP A 2 -4.48 -19.09 -9.43
C ASP A 2 -3.99 -17.84 -10.15
N ILE A 3 -4.00 -16.75 -9.40
CA ILE A 3 -3.31 -15.52 -9.77
C ILE A 3 -1.87 -15.67 -9.25
N GLU A 4 -1.12 -16.61 -9.81
CA GLU A 4 0.30 -16.34 -10.05
C GLU A 4 0.37 -15.50 -11.34
N ASP A 5 -0.33 -14.36 -11.33
CA ASP A 5 -0.21 -13.38 -12.38
C ASP A 5 1.23 -12.91 -12.36
N LYS A 6 1.89 -13.04 -13.52
CA LYS A 6 3.16 -12.40 -13.82
C LYS A 6 3.10 -10.97 -13.29
N GLN A 7 3.71 -10.70 -12.13
CA GLN A 7 3.72 -9.36 -11.54
C GLN A 7 4.41 -8.44 -12.55
N LYS A 8 3.61 -7.73 -13.35
CA LYS A 8 4.13 -6.72 -14.25
C LYS A 8 4.75 -5.66 -13.35
N ALA A 9 6.05 -5.42 -13.55
CA ALA A 9 6.74 -4.31 -12.92
C ALA A 9 5.92 -3.03 -13.18
N THR A 10 5.30 -2.52 -12.12
CA THR A 10 4.43 -1.34 -12.20
C THR A 10 5.27 -0.14 -11.82
N SER A 11 5.43 0.81 -12.75
CA SER A 11 6.15 2.04 -12.48
C SER A 11 5.26 3.02 -11.70
N PHE A 12 5.79 3.59 -10.63
CA PHE A 12 5.14 4.67 -9.87
C PHE A 12 5.89 6.00 -10.05
N ARG A 13 5.17 7.10 -9.90
CA ARG A 13 5.73 8.47 -9.95
C ARG A 13 5.70 9.06 -8.55
N THR A 14 6.79 9.71 -8.16
CA THR A 14 6.95 10.46 -6.91
C THR A 14 7.89 11.64 -7.15
N SER A 15 7.94 12.61 -6.24
CA SER A 15 8.97 13.65 -6.30
C SER A 15 10.36 13.05 -6.04
N GLU A 16 11.38 13.67 -6.63
CA GLU A 16 12.77 13.25 -6.48
C GLU A 16 13.24 13.32 -5.02
N GLU A 17 12.86 14.38 -4.31
CA GLU A 17 13.18 14.56 -2.89
C GLU A 17 12.66 13.40 -2.03
N LEU A 18 11.37 13.08 -2.17
CA LEU A 18 10.75 11.98 -1.42
C LEU A 18 11.36 10.63 -1.82
N TRP A 19 11.72 10.45 -3.08
CA TRP A 19 12.40 9.23 -3.54
C TRP A 19 13.79 9.06 -2.91
N MET A 20 14.55 10.14 -2.81
CA MET A 20 15.86 10.12 -2.15
C MET A 20 15.72 9.81 -0.67
N GLN A 21 14.84 10.52 0.04
CA GLN A 21 14.59 10.28 1.47
C GLN A 21 14.17 8.83 1.72
N PHE A 22 13.26 8.30 0.90
CA PHE A 22 12.80 6.93 1.02
C PHE A 22 13.93 5.90 0.83
N LYS A 23 14.79 6.10 -0.17
CA LYS A 23 15.96 5.23 -0.38
C LYS A 23 16.93 5.29 0.81
N MET A 24 17.16 6.47 1.39
CA MET A 24 18.03 6.59 2.56
C MET A 24 17.50 5.80 3.75
N VAL A 25 16.19 5.87 4.00
CA VAL A 25 15.52 5.07 5.06
C VAL A 25 15.69 3.58 4.79
N CYS A 26 15.41 3.12 3.56
CA CYS A 26 15.57 1.70 3.23
C CYS A 26 17.01 1.21 3.42
N THR A 27 18.00 2.03 3.03
CA THR A 27 19.42 1.73 3.24
C THR A 27 19.77 1.66 4.73
N ALA A 28 19.30 2.61 5.54
CA ALA A 28 19.56 2.63 6.97
C ALA A 28 18.95 1.42 7.70
N GLU A 29 17.77 0.97 7.25
CA GLU A 29 17.08 -0.21 7.77
C GLU A 29 17.57 -1.53 7.17
N SER A 30 18.51 -1.49 6.21
CA SER A 30 18.98 -2.67 5.45
C SER A 30 17.85 -3.47 4.79
N VAL A 31 16.81 -2.78 4.32
CA VAL A 31 15.64 -3.38 3.65
C VAL A 31 15.66 -3.13 2.15
N ASN A 32 15.10 -4.07 1.39
CA ASN A 32 14.93 -3.91 -0.05
C ASN A 32 13.85 -2.86 -0.33
N VAL A 33 14.18 -1.88 -1.18
CA VAL A 33 13.29 -0.78 -1.57
C VAL A 33 11.97 -1.29 -2.16
N SER A 34 12.02 -2.30 -3.03
CA SER A 34 10.83 -2.86 -3.67
C SER A 34 9.92 -3.55 -2.65
N ASP A 35 10.50 -4.35 -1.75
CA ASP A 35 9.74 -5.05 -0.71
C ASP A 35 9.09 -4.05 0.25
N LYS A 36 9.83 -2.99 0.61
CA LYS A 36 9.31 -1.95 1.49
C LYS A 36 8.16 -1.16 0.86
N ILE A 37 8.22 -0.88 -0.44
CA ILE A 37 7.12 -0.25 -1.18
C ILE A 37 5.91 -1.18 -1.21
N ASN A 38 6.10 -2.46 -1.51
CA ASN A 38 5.00 -3.44 -1.54
C ASN A 38 4.33 -3.56 -0.17
N GLU A 39 5.10 -3.58 0.91
CA GLU A 39 4.61 -3.56 2.28
C GLU A 39 3.76 -2.31 2.56
N LEU A 40 4.29 -1.13 2.23
CA LEU A 40 3.61 0.15 2.46
C LEU A 40 2.31 0.28 1.66
N VAL A 41 2.33 -0.10 0.38
CA VAL A 41 1.14 -0.09 -0.48
C VAL A 41 0.10 -1.07 0.05
N SER A 42 0.49 -2.28 0.40
CA SER A 42 -0.41 -3.29 0.97
C SER A 42 -1.06 -2.81 2.27
N SER A 43 -0.27 -2.24 3.17
CA SER A 43 -0.75 -1.65 4.43
C SER A 43 -1.69 -0.47 4.21
N TYR A 44 -1.39 0.40 3.25
CA TYR A 44 -2.26 1.52 2.88
C TYR A 44 -3.62 1.03 2.34
N VAL A 45 -3.61 0.08 1.40
CA VAL A 45 -4.84 -0.47 0.81
C VAL A 45 -5.71 -1.13 1.87
N LYS A 46 -5.14 -2.00 2.70
CA LYS A 46 -5.86 -2.69 3.79
C LYS A 46 -6.53 -1.71 4.76
N ARG A 47 -5.81 -0.66 5.18
CA ARG A 47 -6.37 0.36 6.10
C ARG A 47 -7.54 1.11 5.49
N ASN A 48 -7.50 1.43 4.19
CA ASN A 48 -8.58 2.17 3.54
C ASN A 48 -9.80 1.28 3.26
N ILE A 49 -9.60 0.02 2.87
CA ILE A 49 -10.70 -0.95 2.76
C ILE A 49 -11.39 -1.12 4.11
N HIS A 50 -10.63 -1.33 5.18
CA HIS A 50 -11.20 -1.51 6.52
C HIS A 50 -12.02 -0.29 6.98
N LYS A 51 -11.54 0.92 6.70
CA LYS A 51 -12.32 2.15 6.98
C LYS A 51 -13.62 2.19 6.19
N ALA A 52 -13.59 1.82 4.91
CA ALA A 52 -14.79 1.77 4.08
C ALA A 52 -15.80 0.75 4.62
N GLU A 53 -15.36 -0.45 5.01
CA GLU A 53 -16.22 -1.48 5.60
C GLU A 53 -16.92 -1.02 6.89
N ILE A 54 -16.22 -0.25 7.74
CA ILE A 54 -16.83 0.33 8.95
C ILE A 54 -17.93 1.32 8.58
N ILE A 55 -17.69 2.19 7.60
CA ILE A 55 -18.69 3.18 7.13
C ILE A 55 -19.91 2.45 6.57
N THR A 56 -19.70 1.44 5.71
CA THR A 56 -20.79 0.66 5.12
C THR A 56 -21.64 -0.01 6.19
N ARG A 57 -21.02 -0.66 7.18
CA ARG A 57 -21.76 -1.32 8.29
C ARG A 57 -22.59 -0.35 9.12
N ASN A 58 -22.05 0.84 9.38
CA ASN A 58 -22.76 1.88 10.13
C ASN A 58 -23.96 2.43 9.36
N ALA A 59 -23.83 2.59 8.04
CA ALA A 59 -24.94 3.00 7.19
C ALA A 59 -26.03 1.93 7.11
N GLU A 60 -25.66 0.65 6.95
CA GLU A 60 -26.60 -0.48 6.93
C GLU A 60 -27.39 -0.59 8.24
N SER A 61 -26.74 -0.40 9.39
CA SER A 61 -27.38 -0.46 10.72
C SER A 61 -28.32 0.71 11.00
N PHE A 62 -28.15 1.86 10.32
CA PHE A 62 -29.03 3.02 10.46
C PHE A 62 -30.29 2.92 9.59
N VAL A 63 -30.22 2.17 8.47
CA VAL A 63 -31.35 1.97 7.55
C VAL A 63 -32.25 0.81 7.99
N ALA A 64 -31.72 -0.15 8.74
CA ALA A 64 -32.47 -1.23 9.38
C ALA A 64 -33.27 -0.73 10.60
#